data_AF-A6TLU7-F1
#
_entry.id   AF-A6TLU7-F1
#
_cell.length_a   1.000
_cell.length_b   1.000
_cell.length_c   1.000
_cell.angle_alpha   90.00
_cell.angle_beta   90.00
_cell.angle_gamma   90.00
#
_symmetry.space_group_name_H-M   'P 1'
#
loop_
_entity.id
_entity.type
_entity.pdbx_description
1 polymer ?
#
loop_
_entity_poly.entity_id
_entity_poly.type
_entity_poly.pdbx_seq_one_letter_code
_entity_poly.pdbx_strand_id
1 'polypeptide(L)'
;MNLKGTQTEKNLWTAFSGESQARNKYAFFAKIARQEGLNEVADVFQESAKQEEEHGRIIFEFLNGVQDSVTNLRMAAQSEHYEWTTMYKEFERIARQEELDEIASFFHEVGKIEAEHEKNYLNLLKKLTDPRKTSIK
;
A
#
# COMPACT_ATOMS: atom_id res chain seq x y z
N MET A 1 -2.35 -13.21 20.77
CA MET A 1 -1.59 -14.24 20.04
C MET A 1 -0.16 -13.74 19.90
N ASN A 2 0.87 -14.55 20.17
CA ASN A 2 2.26 -14.12 19.97
C ASN A 2 2.79 -14.66 18.63
N LEU A 3 2.72 -13.84 17.58
CA LEU A 3 3.16 -14.20 16.23
C LEU A 3 4.63 -13.85 15.97
N LYS A 4 5.19 -12.89 16.73
CA LYS A 4 6.47 -12.27 16.43
C LYS A 4 7.60 -13.30 16.37
N GLY A 5 8.30 -13.34 15.23
CA GLY A 5 9.42 -14.23 14.96
C GLY A 5 9.03 -15.65 14.52
N THR A 6 7.74 -15.98 14.46
CA THR A 6 7.28 -17.30 14.01
C THR A 6 7.30 -17.41 12.49
N GLN A 7 7.31 -18.65 11.98
CA GLN A 7 7.09 -18.89 10.56
C GLN A 7 5.68 -18.48 10.12
N THR A 8 4.69 -18.57 11.02
CA THR A 8 3.31 -18.16 10.75
C THR A 8 3.21 -16.66 10.47
N GLU A 9 3.93 -15.81 11.20
CA GLU A 9 3.99 -14.36 10.90
C GLU A 9 4.53 -14.10 9.50
N LYS A 10 5.61 -14.78 9.11
CA LYS A 10 6.17 -14.68 7.75
C LYS A 10 5.15 -15.13 6.70
N ASN A 11 4.45 -16.24 6.95
CA ASN A 11 3.42 -16.75 6.05
C ASN A 11 2.25 -15.75 5.91
N LEU A 12 1.85 -15.09 7.00
CA LEU A 12 0.80 -14.06 6.97
C LEU A 12 1.25 -12.84 6.15
N TRP A 13 2.49 -12.36 6.30
CA TRP A 13 3.01 -11.27 5.47
C TRP A 13 3.09 -11.64 3.98
N THR A 14 3.54 -12.87 3.68
CA THR A 14 3.53 -13.40 2.31
C THR A 14 2.11 -13.46 1.74
N ALA A 15 1.14 -13.97 2.51
CA ALA A 15 -0.25 -14.04 2.10
C ALA A 15 -0.84 -12.64 1.88
N PHE A 16 -0.61 -11.70 2.80
CA PHE A 16 -1.05 -10.31 2.67
C PHE A 16 -0.52 -9.64 1.39
N SER A 17 0.76 -9.85 1.07
CA SER A 17 1.34 -9.37 -0.19
C SER A 17 0.69 -10.03 -1.41
N GLY A 18 0.41 -11.34 -1.34
CA GLY A 18 -0.27 -12.09 -2.39
C GLY A 18 -1.68 -11.56 -2.68
N GLU A 19 -2.51 -11.41 -1.64
CA GLU A 19 -3.88 -10.91 -1.78
C GLU A 19 -3.93 -9.45 -2.26
N SER A 20 -3.00 -8.62 -1.79
CA SER A 20 -2.87 -7.23 -2.25
C SER A 20 -2.54 -7.15 -3.74
N GLN A 21 -1.66 -8.03 -4.24
CA GLN A 21 -1.35 -8.12 -5.67
C GLN A 21 -2.53 -8.69 -6.47
N ALA A 22 -3.22 -9.71 -5.94
CA ALA A 22 -4.38 -10.33 -6.58
C ALA A 22 -5.53 -9.33 -6.77
N ARG A 23 -5.90 -8.59 -5.72
CA ARG A 23 -6.88 -7.50 -5.75
C ARG A 23 -6.60 -6.53 -6.91
N ASN A 24 -5.39 -5.99 -6.98
CA ASN A 24 -5.03 -5.01 -8.01
C ASN A 24 -5.09 -5.60 -9.42
N LYS A 25 -4.52 -6.80 -9.62
CA LYS A 25 -4.57 -7.49 -10.92
C LYS A 25 -6.01 -7.71 -11.38
N TYR A 26 -6.88 -8.24 -10.52
CA TYR A 26 -8.26 -8.53 -10.88
C TYR A 26 -9.07 -7.26 -11.17
N ALA A 27 -8.84 -6.18 -10.41
CA ALA A 27 -9.44 -4.88 -10.73
C ALA A 27 -8.99 -4.36 -12.11
N PHE A 28 -7.72 -4.52 -12.48
CA PHE A 28 -7.23 -4.15 -13.81
C PHE A 28 -7.82 -5.04 -14.92
N PHE A 29 -7.93 -6.35 -14.68
CA PHE A 29 -8.54 -7.28 -15.63
C PHE A 29 -10.02 -6.98 -15.84
N ALA A 30 -10.76 -6.65 -14.78
CA ALA A 30 -12.15 -6.21 -14.88
C ALA A 30 -12.30 -4.98 -15.79
N LYS A 31 -11.38 -4.01 -15.66
CA LYS A 31 -11.38 -2.81 -16.53
C LYS A 31 -11.18 -3.16 -18.00
N ILE A 32 -10.25 -4.06 -18.32
CA ILE A 32 -10.04 -4.53 -19.70
C ILE A 32 -11.26 -5.28 -20.23
N ALA A 33 -11.82 -6.22 -19.46
CA ALA A 33 -12.99 -6.97 -19.86
C ALA A 33 -14.22 -6.05 -20.13
N ARG A 34 -14.39 -4.96 -19.37
CA ARG A 34 -15.41 -3.93 -19.68
C ARG A 34 -15.15 -3.24 -21.01
N GLN A 35 -13.90 -2.88 -21.31
CA GLN A 35 -13.54 -2.22 -22.57
C GLN A 35 -13.79 -3.12 -23.78
N GLU A 36 -13.67 -4.44 -23.60
CA GLU A 36 -13.96 -5.46 -24.62
C GLU A 36 -15.45 -5.81 -24.72
N GLY A 37 -16.31 -5.24 -23.86
CA GLY A 37 -17.75 -5.54 -23.83
C GLY A 37 -18.10 -6.86 -23.12
N LEU A 38 -17.12 -7.53 -22.50
CA LEU A 38 -17.28 -8.78 -21.74
C LEU A 38 -17.74 -8.50 -20.31
N ASN A 39 -18.97 -7.99 -20.19
CA ASN A 39 -19.50 -7.49 -18.93
C ASN A 39 -19.55 -8.54 -17.81
N GLU A 40 -20.00 -9.74 -18.10
CA GLU A 40 -20.07 -10.83 -17.11
C GLU A 40 -18.67 -11.21 -16.58
N VAL A 41 -17.67 -11.28 -17.46
CA VAL A 41 -16.28 -11.56 -17.08
C VAL A 41 -15.74 -10.44 -16.20
N ALA A 42 -16.03 -9.18 -16.56
CA ALA A 42 -15.64 -8.04 -15.75
C ALA A 42 -16.27 -8.07 -14.34
N ASP A 43 -17.55 -8.43 -14.25
CA ASP A 43 -18.27 -8.55 -12.99
C ASP A 43 -17.64 -9.63 -12.09
N VAL A 44 -17.27 -10.78 -12.65
CA VAL A 44 -16.57 -11.85 -11.92
C VAL A 44 -15.21 -11.37 -11.39
N PHE A 45 -14.37 -10.75 -12.23
CA PHE A 45 -13.08 -10.22 -11.77
C PHE A 45 -13.23 -9.15 -10.70
N GLN A 46 -14.23 -8.26 -10.84
CA GLN A 46 -14.48 -7.20 -9.88
C GLN A 46 -14.93 -7.75 -8.53
N GLU A 47 -15.73 -8.82 -8.53
CA GLU A 47 -16.16 -9.52 -7.31
C GLU A 47 -14.97 -10.24 -6.66
N SER A 48 -14.17 -10.97 -7.43
CA SER A 48 -12.94 -11.59 -6.91
C SER A 48 -12.01 -10.55 -6.30
N ALA A 49 -11.82 -9.38 -6.92
CA ALA A 49 -10.99 -8.31 -6.35
C ALA A 49 -11.47 -7.85 -4.96
N LYS A 50 -12.80 -7.78 -4.74
CA LYS A 50 -13.38 -7.44 -3.44
C LYS A 50 -13.17 -8.55 -2.41
N GLN A 51 -13.24 -9.80 -2.85
CA GLN A 51 -12.99 -10.95 -1.98
C GLN A 51 -11.52 -10.98 -1.52
N GLU A 52 -10.56 -10.72 -2.42
CA GLU A 52 -9.14 -10.62 -2.04
C GLU A 52 -8.85 -9.42 -1.14
N GLU A 53 -9.58 -8.31 -1.29
CA GLU A 53 -9.53 -7.21 -0.33
C GLU A 53 -9.95 -7.65 1.08
N GLU A 54 -11.02 -8.44 1.19
CA GLU A 54 -11.50 -8.97 2.47
C GLU A 54 -10.54 -10.01 3.06
N HIS A 55 -9.96 -10.90 2.23
CA HIS A 55 -8.91 -11.81 2.66
C HIS A 55 -7.70 -11.03 3.21
N GLY A 56 -7.23 -10.02 2.46
CA GLY A 56 -6.15 -9.13 2.88
C GLY A 56 -6.45 -8.42 4.20
N ARG A 57 -7.68 -7.93 4.39
CA ARG A 57 -8.13 -7.29 5.63
C ARG A 57 -8.00 -8.23 6.83
N ILE A 58 -8.54 -9.45 6.73
CA ILE A 58 -8.50 -10.45 7.82
C ILE A 58 -7.04 -10.84 8.14
N ILE A 59 -6.21 -11.06 7.12
CA ILE A 59 -4.79 -11.38 7.31
C ILE A 59 -4.07 -10.25 8.06
N PHE A 60 -4.32 -9.00 7.66
CA PHE A 60 -3.70 -7.83 8.28
C PHE A 60 -4.17 -7.61 9.73
N GLU A 61 -5.39 -8.01 10.06
CA GLU A 61 -5.88 -8.05 11.45
C GLU A 61 -5.12 -9.07 12.30
N PHE A 62 -4.84 -10.27 11.79
CA PHE A 62 -4.00 -11.23 12.52
C PHE A 62 -2.60 -10.69 12.79
N LEU A 63 -2.05 -9.90 11.86
CA LEU A 63 -0.77 -9.21 11.98
C LEU A 63 -0.83 -7.98 12.91
N ASN A 64 -2.00 -7.64 13.47
CA ASN A 64 -2.22 -6.43 14.26
C ASN A 64 -1.84 -5.15 13.48
N GLY A 65 -2.07 -5.16 12.16
CA GLY A 65 -1.67 -4.10 11.24
C GLY A 65 -2.61 -2.89 11.23
N VAL A 66 -3.87 -3.06 11.66
CA VAL A 66 -4.85 -1.97 11.80
C VAL A 66 -4.88 -1.51 13.26
N GLN A 67 -4.54 -0.24 13.51
CA GLN A 67 -4.56 0.40 14.82
C GLN A 67 -5.51 1.61 14.82
N ASP A 68 -5.41 2.48 15.83
CA ASP A 68 -6.09 3.78 15.84
C ASP A 68 -5.53 4.72 14.75
N SER A 69 -6.29 5.75 14.38
CA SER A 69 -5.92 6.68 13.30
C SER A 69 -4.58 7.37 13.52
N VAL A 70 -4.20 7.69 14.76
CA VAL A 70 -2.93 8.38 15.06
C VAL A 70 -1.77 7.41 14.86
N THR A 71 -1.93 6.16 15.27
CA THR A 71 -0.94 5.10 15.05
C THR A 71 -0.83 4.72 13.58
N ASN A 72 -1.95 4.59 12.86
CA ASN A 72 -1.95 4.29 11.43
C ASN A 72 -1.28 5.42 10.62
N LEU A 73 -1.52 6.69 10.96
CA LEU A 73 -0.83 7.83 10.32
C LEU A 73 0.69 7.80 10.54
N ARG A 74 1.15 7.39 11.73
CA ARG A 74 2.59 7.22 12.00
C ARG A 74 3.18 6.08 11.19
N MET A 75 2.50 4.93 11.14
CA MET A 75 2.95 3.77 10.36
C MET A 75 3.02 4.11 8.87
N ALA A 76 2.00 4.79 8.33
CA ALA A 76 1.98 5.24 6.95
C ALA A 76 3.14 6.20 6.65
N ALA A 77 3.29 7.28 7.43
CA ALA A 77 4.40 8.22 7.24
C ALA A 77 5.78 7.55 7.29
N GLN A 78 5.96 6.56 8.17
CA GLN A 78 7.22 5.80 8.25
C GLN A 78 7.45 4.92 7.01
N SER A 79 6.40 4.29 6.47
CA SER A 79 6.49 3.52 5.21
C SER A 79 6.86 4.45 4.06
N GLU A 80 6.10 5.53 3.86
CA GLU A 80 6.36 6.53 2.82
C GLU A 80 7.79 7.06 2.89
N HIS A 81 8.27 7.38 4.10
CA HIS A 81 9.65 7.83 4.31
C HIS A 81 10.67 6.83 3.80
N TYR A 82 10.53 5.55 4.16
CA TYR A 82 11.42 4.51 3.66
C TYR A 82 11.36 4.39 2.14
N GLU A 83 10.15 4.44 1.58
CA GLU A 83 9.91 4.31 0.15
C GLU A 83 10.64 5.40 -0.64
N TRP A 84 10.43 6.68 -0.35
CA TRP A 84 11.06 7.74 -1.13
C TRP A 84 12.52 8.01 -0.77
N THR A 85 12.94 7.80 0.48
CA THR A 85 14.32 8.11 0.88
C THR A 85 15.31 7.02 0.46
N THR A 86 14.83 5.76 0.42
CA THR A 86 15.68 4.58 0.31
C THR A 86 15.25 3.69 -0.85
N MET A 87 14.03 3.15 -0.82
CA MET A 87 13.61 2.11 -1.77
C MET A 87 13.58 2.61 -3.22
N TYR A 88 12.82 3.67 -3.51
CA TYR A 88 12.67 4.18 -4.87
C TYR A 88 13.96 4.81 -5.41
N LYS A 89 14.81 5.40 -4.55
CA LYS A 89 16.13 5.88 -4.98
C LYS A 89 17.05 4.73 -5.40
N GLU A 90 17.02 3.63 -4.64
CA GLU A 90 17.82 2.46 -4.97
C GLU A 90 17.30 1.77 -6.23
N PHE A 91 15.98 1.67 -6.39
CA PHE A 91 15.35 1.13 -7.59
C PHE A 91 15.64 1.98 -8.83
N GLU A 92 15.53 3.31 -8.73
CA GLU A 92 15.96 4.22 -9.80
C GLU A 92 17.42 3.98 -10.17
N ARG A 93 18.32 3.92 -9.17
CA ARG A 93 19.76 3.71 -9.38
C ARG A 93 20.04 2.41 -10.11
N ILE A 94 19.42 1.30 -9.69
CA ILE A 94 19.58 -0.02 -10.31
C ILE A 94 19.03 0.01 -11.75
N ALA A 95 17.83 0.55 -11.96
CA ALA A 95 17.22 0.64 -13.30
C ALA A 95 18.11 1.45 -14.27
N ARG A 96 18.76 2.53 -13.82
CA ARG A 96 19.75 3.27 -14.64
C ARG A 96 20.99 2.44 -14.96
N GLN A 97 21.47 1.61 -14.03
CA GLN A 97 22.61 0.72 -14.28
C GLN A 97 22.30 -0.37 -15.28
N GLU A 98 21.05 -0.81 -15.33
CA GLU A 98 20.54 -1.80 -16.28
C GLU A 98 20.05 -1.16 -17.60
N GLU A 99 20.29 0.15 -17.80
CA GLU A 99 19.90 0.90 -19.00
C GLU A 99 18.36 0.92 -19.26
N LEU A 100 17.57 0.81 -18.19
CA LEU A 100 16.10 0.87 -18.20
C LEU A 100 15.59 2.28 -17.86
N ASP A 101 15.93 3.27 -18.69
CA ASP A 101 15.72 4.70 -18.38
C ASP A 101 14.26 5.11 -18.16
N GLU A 102 13.30 4.50 -18.86
CA GLU A 102 11.87 4.77 -18.67
C GLU A 102 11.41 4.33 -17.27
N ILE A 103 11.83 3.14 -16.84
CA ILE A 103 11.51 2.59 -15.51
C ILE A 103 12.22 3.38 -14.42
N ALA A 104 13.48 3.77 -14.64
CA ALA A 104 14.20 4.64 -13.72
C ALA A 104 13.48 5.98 -13.52
N SER A 105 13.03 6.60 -14.61
CA SER A 105 12.28 7.86 -14.56
C SER A 105 10.94 7.69 -13.86
N PHE A 106 10.27 6.55 -14.06
CA PHE A 106 9.07 6.20 -13.30
C PHE A 106 9.35 6.12 -11.80
N PHE A 107 10.38 5.37 -11.35
CA PHE A 107 10.72 5.28 -9.93
C PHE A 107 11.09 6.65 -9.33
N HIS A 108 11.77 7.50 -10.10
CA HIS A 108 12.08 8.87 -9.69
C HIS A 108 10.82 9.68 -9.39
N GLU A 109 9.83 9.65 -10.29
CA GLU A 109 8.59 10.39 -10.11
C GLU A 109 7.72 9.82 -8.98
N VAL A 110 7.66 8.48 -8.84
CA VAL A 110 6.97 7.85 -7.71
C VAL A 110 7.59 8.28 -6.38
N GLY A 111 8.93 8.30 -6.28
CA GLY A 111 9.61 8.81 -5.08
C GLY A 111 9.23 10.25 -4.71
N LYS A 112 8.95 11.13 -5.68
CA LYS A 112 8.45 12.48 -5.38
C LYS A 112 7.05 12.46 -4.79
N ILE A 113 6.17 11.60 -5.32
CA ILE A 113 4.79 11.45 -4.86
C ILE A 113 4.77 10.92 -3.41
N GLU A 114 5.55 9.89 -3.11
CA GLU A 114 5.60 9.32 -1.75
C GLU A 114 6.13 10.34 -0.72
N ALA A 115 7.05 11.23 -1.12
CA ALA A 115 7.47 12.35 -0.27
C ALA A 115 6.31 13.34 0.04
N GLU A 116 5.39 13.54 -0.89
CA GLU A 116 4.17 14.33 -0.65
C GLU A 116 3.18 13.58 0.24
N HIS A 117 3.03 12.27 0.08
CA HIS A 117 2.23 11.43 0.98
C HIS A 117 2.72 11.50 2.42
N GLU A 118 4.03 11.31 2.67
CA GLU A 118 4.63 11.45 4.01
C GLU A 118 4.29 12.82 4.61
N LYS A 119 4.52 13.90 3.85
CA LYS A 119 4.24 15.27 4.29
C LYS A 119 2.76 15.45 4.68
N ASN A 120 1.84 14.88 3.90
CA ASN A 120 0.41 14.94 4.19
C ASN A 120 0.05 14.20 5.47
N TYR A 121 0.58 12.98 5.67
CA TYR A 121 0.35 12.21 6.89
C TYR A 121 0.93 12.88 8.13
N LEU A 122 2.15 13.44 8.05
CA LEU A 122 2.76 14.18 9.17
C LEU A 122 1.96 15.44 9.53
N ASN A 123 1.41 16.14 8.54
CA ASN A 123 0.55 17.29 8.78
C ASN A 123 -0.75 16.91 9.50
N LEU A 124 -1.38 15.80 9.11
CA LEU A 124 -2.57 15.27 9.78
C LEU A 124 -2.25 14.82 11.21
N LEU A 125 -1.14 14.09 11.38
CA LEU A 125 -0.66 13.65 12.68
C LEU A 125 -0.43 14.82 13.65
N LYS A 126 0.22 15.89 13.17
CA LYS A 126 0.41 17.12 13.94
C LYS A 126 -0.92 17.76 14.34
N LYS A 127 -1.92 17.79 13.46
CA LYS A 127 -3.25 18.33 13.78
C LYS A 127 -3.96 17.53 14.87
N LEU A 128 -3.88 16.20 14.81
CA LEU A 128 -4.57 15.32 15.78
C LEU A 128 -3.87 15.25 17.14
N THR A 129 -2.56 15.51 17.18
CA THR A 129 -1.75 15.43 18.40
C THR A 129 -1.43 16.78 19.04
N ASP A 130 -1.78 17.92 18.41
CA ASP A 130 -1.57 19.25 19.01
C ASP A 130 -2.58 19.48 20.15
N PRO A 131 -2.13 19.54 21.42
CA PRO A 131 -3.01 19.71 22.57
C PRO A 131 -3.77 21.05 22.56
N ARG A 132 -3.34 22.02 21.74
CA ARG A 132 -4.00 23.33 21.60
C ARG A 132 -5.13 23.33 20.56
N LYS A 133 -5.32 22.22 19.83
CA LYS A 133 -6.38 22.08 18.81
C LYS A 133 -7.40 20.99 19.15
N THR A 134 -7.23 20.26 20.25
CA THR A 134 -8.14 19.21 20.73
C THR A 134 -9.41 19.75 21.43
N SER A 135 -9.83 20.98 21.11
CA SER A 135 -11.10 21.55 21.57
C SER A 135 -12.00 21.82 20.37
N ILE A 136 -12.52 20.77 19.77
CA ILE A 136 -13.78 20.84 19.03
C ILE A 136 -14.58 19.61 19.43
N LYS A 137 -15.80 19.89 19.91
CA LYS A 137 -16.81 18.98 20.43
C LYS A 137 -17.18 17.86 19.47
#